data_AF-A0A7K0NAF9-F1
#
_entry.id   AF-A0A7K0NAF9-F1
#
_cell.length_a   1.000
_cell.length_b   1.000
_cell.length_c   1.000
_cell.angle_alpha   90.00
_cell.angle_beta   90.00
_cell.angle_gamma   90.00
#
_symmetry.space_group_name_H-M   'P 1'
#
loop_
_entity.id
_entity.type
_entity.pdbx_description
1 polymer ?
#
loop_
_entity_poly.entity_id
_entity_poly.type
_entity_poly.pdbx_seq_one_letter_code
_entity_poly.pdbx_strand_id
1 'polypeptide(L)' 'RPQAREQRESMAREVCSSCEVQTACREFARNHHEYGFWGGESEEQRHQAGFHLIAPIGIRSNSR' A
#
# COMPACT_ATOMS: atom_id res chain seq x y z
N ARG A 1 10.77 2.65 14.60
CA ARG A 1 10.25 4.04 14.70
C ARG A 1 9.15 4.21 13.66
N PRO A 2 7.86 4.33 14.05
CA PRO A 2 6.72 4.39 13.12
C PRO A 2 6.80 5.57 12.13
N GLN A 3 7.33 6.71 12.58
CA GLN A 3 7.43 7.95 11.82
C GLN A 3 8.18 7.81 10.47
N ALA A 4 9.19 6.93 10.40
CA ALA A 4 9.95 6.75 9.17
C ALA A 4 9.13 6.05 8.07
N ARG A 5 8.15 5.22 8.43
CA ARG A 5 7.25 4.56 7.48
C ARG A 5 6.27 5.58 6.92
N GLU A 6 5.60 6.33 7.79
CA GLU A 6 4.63 7.36 7.42
C GLU A 6 5.24 8.42 6.49
N GLN A 7 6.46 8.88 6.78
CA GLN A 7 7.18 9.83 5.92
C GLN A 7 7.42 9.25 4.51
N ARG A 8 7.89 8.01 4.41
CA ARG A 8 8.10 7.36 3.10
C ARG A 8 6.80 7.16 2.34
N GLU A 9 5.72 6.78 3.02
CA GLU A 9 4.41 6.63 2.41
C GLU A 9 3.82 7.98 1.96
N SER A 10 4.08 9.07 2.69
CA SER A 10 3.71 10.42 2.27
C SER A 10 4.41 10.81 0.97
N MET A 11 5.74 10.63 0.91
CA MET A 11 6.51 10.91 -0.31
C MET A 11 6.06 10.04 -1.49
N ALA A 12 5.79 8.76 -1.25
CA ALA A 12 5.29 7.85 -2.29
C ALA A 12 3.90 8.27 -2.79
N ARG A 13 3.04 8.81 -1.92
CA ARG A 13 1.72 9.35 -2.29
C ARG A 13 1.83 10.56 -3.21
N GLU A 14 2.79 11.45 -2.96
CA GLU A 14 3.06 12.60 -3.84
C GLU A 14 3.52 12.15 -5.23
N VAL A 15 4.36 11.12 -5.33
CA VAL A 15 4.74 10.54 -6.63
C VAL A 15 3.54 9.90 -7.31
N CYS A 16 2.73 9.12 -6.58
CA CYS A 16 1.59 8.44 -7.16
C CYS A 16 0.50 9.40 -7.66
N SER A 17 0.32 10.57 -7.04
CA SER A 17 -0.75 11.52 -7.40
C SER A 17 -0.60 12.11 -8.81
N SER A 18 0.62 12.13 -9.35
CA SER A 18 0.95 12.63 -10.69
C SER A 18 1.25 11.52 -11.71
N CYS A 19 1.16 10.25 -11.29
CA CYS A 19 1.50 9.10 -12.12
C CYS A 19 0.37 8.72 -13.08
N GLU A 20 0.64 8.77 -14.38
CA GLU A 20 -0.32 8.40 -15.45
C GLU A 20 -0.78 6.94 -15.39
N VAL A 21 0.06 6.03 -14.89
CA VAL A 21 -0.24 4.60 -14.77
C VAL A 21 -0.72 4.20 -13.36
N GLN A 22 -1.15 5.16 -12.53
CA GLN A 22 -1.54 4.91 -11.13
C GLN A 22 -2.57 3.76 -11.02
N THR A 23 -3.60 3.75 -11.87
CA THR A 23 -4.64 2.72 -11.86
C THR A 23 -4.07 1.33 -12.17
N ALA A 24 -3.29 1.20 -13.25
CA ALA A 24 -2.67 -0.07 -13.62
C ALA A 24 -1.69 -0.56 -12.54
N CYS A 25 -0.90 0.35 -11.97
CA CYS A 25 0.02 0.07 -10.86
C CYS A 25 -0.73 -0.45 -9.62
N ARG A 26 -1.87 0.16 -9.27
CA ARG A 26 -2.72 -0.27 -8.16
C ARG A 26 -3.30 -1.66 -8.39
N GLU A 27 -3.85 -1.91 -9.58
CA GLU A 27 -4.42 -3.21 -9.94
C GLU A 27 -3.38 -4.31 -9.92
N PHE A 28 -2.19 -4.05 -10.47
CA PHE A 28 -1.07 -4.96 -10.43
C PHE A 28 -0.72 -5.34 -8.98
N ALA A 29 -0.49 -4.37 -8.11
CA ALA A 29 -0.11 -4.64 -6.72
C ALA A 29 -1.18 -5.43 -5.94
N ARG A 30 -2.47 -5.17 -6.23
CA ARG A 30 -3.60 -5.88 -5.64
C ARG A 30 -3.67 -7.34 -6.10
N ASN A 31 -3.51 -7.59 -7.40
CA ASN A 31 -3.61 -8.94 -7.98
C ASN A 31 -2.38 -9.81 -7.68
N HIS A 32 -1.21 -9.19 -7.54
CA HIS A 32 0.06 -9.88 -7.31
C HIS A 32 0.49 -9.90 -5.84
N HIS A 33 -0.30 -9.31 -4.94
CA HIS A 33 -0.01 -9.26 -3.50
C HIS A 33 1.35 -8.63 -3.18
N GLU A 34 1.68 -7.54 -3.88
CA GLU A 34 2.96 -6.86 -3.75
C GLU A 34 3.10 -6.16 -2.39
N TYR A 35 4.33 -6.12 -1.85
CA TYR A 35 4.65 -5.41 -0.59
C TYR A 35 4.96 -3.93 -0.85
N GLY A 36 4.69 -3.09 0.15
CA GLY A 36 4.97 -1.64 0.12
C GLY A 36 3.85 -0.76 -0.45
N PHE A 37 4.20 0.46 -0.87
CA PHE A 37 3.26 1.47 -1.36
C PHE A 37 3.13 1.42 -2.89
N TRP A 38 1.91 1.24 -3.39
CA TRP A 38 1.64 1.04 -4.81
C TRP A 38 0.36 1.75 -5.22
N GLY A 39 0.39 2.46 -6.36
CA GLY A 39 -0.82 3.03 -6.97
C GLY A 39 -1.66 3.92 -6.04
N GLY A 40 -1.02 4.58 -5.06
CA GLY A 40 -1.69 5.42 -4.07
C GLY A 40 -2.08 4.72 -2.75
N GLU A 41 -1.77 3.42 -2.59
CA GLU A 41 -2.20 2.62 -1.44
C GLU A 41 -1.01 1.99 -0.70
N SER A 42 -1.04 2.06 0.63
CA SER A 42 -0.20 1.23 1.50
C SER A 42 -0.74 -0.20 1.61
N GLU A 43 0.07 -1.11 2.15
CA GLU A 43 -0.33 -2.49 2.45
C GLU A 43 -1.54 -2.55 3.39
N GLU A 44 -1.59 -1.65 4.38
CA GLU A 44 -2.70 -1.57 5.32
C GLU A 44 -3.99 -1.13 4.63
N GLN A 45 -3.91 -0.14 3.73
CA GLN A 45 -5.05 0.30 2.92
C GLN A 45 -5.53 -0.81 1.98
N ARG A 46 -4.61 -1.53 1.32
CA ARG A 46 -4.95 -2.69 0.49
C ARG A 46 -5.62 -3.79 1.30
N HIS A 47 -5.11 -4.07 2.50
CA HIS A 47 -5.70 -5.05 3.41
C HIS A 47 -7.12 -4.66 3.86
N GLN A 48 -7.35 -3.40 4.20
CA GLN A 48 -8.68 -2.87 4.54
C GLN A 48 -9.66 -2.94 3.36
N ALA A 49 -9.15 -2.84 2.12
CA ALA A 49 -9.92 -3.00 0.90
C ALA A 49 -10.13 -4.48 0.48
N GLY A 50 -9.68 -5.45 1.28
CA GLY A 50 -9.83 -6.89 1.02
C GLY A 50 -8.74 -7.51 0.15
N PHE A 51 -7.69 -6.76 -0.20
CA PHE A 51 -6.53 -7.25 -0.95
C PHE A 51 -5.42 -7.60 0.03
N HIS A 52 -5.45 -8.83 0.54
CA HIS A 52 -4.50 -9.29 1.56
C HIS A 52 -3.19 -9.80 0.94
N LEU A 53 -2.06 -9.55 1.63
CA LEU A 53 -0.77 -10.13 1.24
C LEU A 53 -0.70 -11.61 1.62
N ILE A 54 0.16 -12.37 0.94
CA ILE A 54 0.41 -13.79 1.22
C ILE A 54 0.87 -14.00 2.68
N ALA A 55 1.64 -13.05 3.23
CA ALA A 55 1.98 -12.99 4.64
C ALA A 55 1.77 -11.58 5.18
N PRO A 56 0.99 -11.38 6.27
CA PRO A 56 0.75 -10.06 6.84
C PRO A 56 1.95 -9.62 7.69
N ILE A 57 3.06 -9.25 7.04
CA ILE A 57 4.22 -8.71 7.73
C ILE A 57 3.98 -7.22 8.02
N GLY A 58 3.85 -6.86 9.30
CA GLY A 58 3.77 -5.45 9.70
C GLY A 58 2.42 -4.77 9.43
N ILE A 59 1.37 -5.53 9.14
CA ILE A 59 -0.03 -5.06 9.17
C ILE A 59 -0.49 -5.11 10.62
N ARG A 60 -1.01 -4.00 11.13
CA ARG A 60 -1.64 -4.00 12.46
C ARG A 60 -2.92 -4.82 12.36
N SER A 61 -2.91 -6.04 12.89
CA SER A 61 -4.12 -6.84 13.04
C SER A 61 -5.05 -6.11 14.01
N ASN A 62 -5.92 -5.24 13.50
CA ASN A 62 -6.99 -4.68 14.29
C ASN A 62 -8.11 -5.73 14.36
N SER A 63 -7.87 -6.75 15.18
CA SER A 63 -8.91 -7.68 15.61
C SER A 63 -9.97 -6.90 16.38
N ARG A 64 -11.12 -6.66 15.75
CA ARG A 64 -12.39 -6.52 16.46
C ARG A 64 -13.29 -7.65 16.04
#